data_AF-A0A645EXP1-F1
#
_entry.id   AF-A0A645EXP1-F1
#
_cell.length_a   1.000
_cell.length_b   1.000
_cell.length_c   1.000
_cell.angle_alpha   90.00
_cell.angle_beta   90.00
_cell.angle_gamma   90.00
#
_symmetry.space_group_name_H-M   'P 1'
#
loop_
_entity.id
_entity.type
_entity.pdbx_description
1 polymer ?
#
loop_
_entity_poly.entity_id
_entity_poly.type
_entity_poly.pdbx_seq_one_letter_code
_entity_poly.pdbx_strand_id
1 'polypeptide(L)'
;MSIRRFDKFAVESGAIQSYIHGGGRIGVLVKLECENESPVLAEVAKDVAMHVAAANPLFLNKDFVDHETLDKEREIYRVQALNEGKPEKIVDKMVEGRVQKYLKEVCLVEQVWVKNPDYTITKYLQEKSKEVGAEMKISAFVRYERGEGIEKKEENFVEEVMKQIK
;
A
#
# COMPACT_ATOMS: atom_id res chain seq x y z
N MET A 1 27.86 -4.52 -6.25
CA MET A 1 26.64 -3.73 -5.99
C MET A 1 25.99 -3.43 -7.33
N SER A 2 24.69 -3.61 -7.46
CA SER A 2 23.91 -3.21 -8.65
C SER A 2 22.71 -2.36 -8.23
N ILE A 3 22.31 -1.41 -9.06
CA ILE A 3 21.07 -0.65 -8.88
C ILE A 3 19.95 -1.49 -9.48
N ARG A 4 18.98 -1.91 -8.65
CA ARG A 4 17.90 -2.81 -9.09
C ARG A 4 16.69 -2.06 -9.65
N ARG A 5 16.26 -1.01 -8.96
CA ARG A 5 15.09 -0.19 -9.31
C ARG A 5 15.22 1.18 -8.65
N PHE A 6 14.62 2.19 -9.26
CA PHE A 6 14.50 3.52 -8.70
C PHE A 6 13.21 4.18 -9.21
N ASP A 7 12.69 5.09 -8.41
CA ASP A 7 11.57 5.96 -8.76
C ASP A 7 11.96 7.41 -8.45
N LYS A 8 11.41 8.35 -9.22
CA LYS A 8 11.61 9.79 -9.02
C LYS A 8 10.27 10.48 -9.10
N PHE A 9 9.93 11.24 -8.05
CA PHE A 9 8.76 12.11 -8.04
C PHE A 9 9.14 13.57 -8.21
N ALA A 10 8.24 14.33 -8.83
CA ALA A 10 8.25 15.78 -8.87
C ALA A 10 6.82 16.26 -8.60
N VAL A 11 6.71 17.41 -7.94
CA VAL A 11 5.43 18.05 -7.61
C VAL A 11 5.55 19.54 -7.89
N GLU A 12 4.53 20.12 -8.53
CA GLU A 12 4.50 21.56 -8.82
C GLU A 12 4.11 22.36 -7.58
N SER A 13 2.99 21.98 -6.95
CA SER A 13 2.55 22.51 -5.65
C SER A 13 2.11 21.38 -4.73
N GLY A 14 2.59 21.39 -3.49
CA GLY A 14 2.40 20.32 -2.52
C GLY A 14 3.69 19.93 -1.81
N ALA A 15 3.81 18.66 -1.43
CA ALA A 15 4.98 18.13 -0.73
C ALA A 15 5.35 16.72 -1.19
N ILE A 16 6.64 16.42 -1.22
CA ILE A 16 7.16 15.06 -1.34
C ILE A 16 7.90 14.72 -0.06
N GLN A 17 7.56 13.59 0.56
CA GLN A 17 8.20 13.12 1.78
C GLN A 17 8.55 11.65 1.72
N SER A 18 9.63 11.31 2.43
CA SER A 18 10.13 9.94 2.52
C SER A 18 10.03 9.40 3.95
N TYR A 19 9.96 8.08 4.10
CA TYR A 19 10.09 7.41 5.38
C TYR A 19 10.96 6.16 5.24
N ILE A 20 11.94 6.02 6.13
CA ILE A 20 12.86 4.88 6.19
C ILE A 20 12.60 4.12 7.48
N HIS A 21 12.41 2.81 7.38
CA HIS A 21 12.09 1.95 8.53
C HIS A 21 13.04 0.75 8.62
N GLY A 22 13.25 0.24 9.83
CA GLY A 22 14.04 -0.98 10.08
C GLY A 22 15.48 -0.88 9.60
N GLY A 23 16.16 0.24 9.85
CA GLY A 23 17.56 0.44 9.46
C GLY A 23 17.81 0.41 7.95
N GLY A 24 16.83 0.84 7.15
CA GLY A 24 16.92 0.83 5.68
C GLY A 24 16.36 -0.44 5.03
N ARG A 25 15.67 -1.31 5.79
CA ARG A 25 14.94 -2.44 5.22
C ARG A 25 13.77 -1.98 4.35
N ILE A 26 13.05 -0.95 4.77
CA ILE A 26 11.91 -0.39 4.04
C ILE A 26 12.18 1.09 3.76
N GLY A 27 11.95 1.51 2.52
CA GLY A 27 11.93 2.90 2.11
C GLY A 27 10.63 3.25 1.42
N VAL A 28 10.07 4.40 1.75
CA VAL A 28 8.82 4.90 1.17
C VAL A 28 9.02 6.33 0.68
N LEU A 29 8.39 6.67 -0.45
CA LEU A 29 8.24 8.04 -0.94
C LEU A 29 6.76 8.29 -1.23
N VAL A 30 6.25 9.45 -0.81
CA VAL A 30 4.86 9.88 -1.03
C VAL A 30 4.85 11.25 -1.68
N LYS A 31 4.02 11.42 -2.70
CA LYS A 31 3.74 12.69 -3.36
C LYS A 31 2.33 13.16 -2.97
N LEU A 32 2.29 14.29 -2.28
CA LEU A 32 1.08 15.01 -1.89
C LEU A 32 0.96 16.27 -2.74
N GLU A 33 -0.19 16.46 -3.37
CA GLU A 33 -0.58 17.67 -4.11
C GLU A 33 -1.51 18.51 -3.25
N CYS A 34 -1.30 19.82 -3.26
CA CYS A 34 -2.14 20.82 -2.60
C CYS A 34 -1.83 22.18 -3.22
N GLU A 35 -2.85 22.99 -3.54
CA GLU A 35 -2.63 24.29 -4.18
C GLU A 35 -2.02 25.32 -3.21
N ASN A 36 -2.43 25.28 -1.93
CA ASN A 36 -1.92 26.19 -0.91
C ASN A 36 -0.64 25.64 -0.27
N GLU A 37 0.37 26.49 -0.15
CA GLU A 37 1.56 26.20 0.63
C GLU A 37 1.25 26.23 2.13
N SER A 38 1.68 25.19 2.85
CA SER A 38 1.57 25.12 4.31
C SER A 38 2.61 24.14 4.87
N PRO A 39 3.23 24.42 6.04
CA PRO A 39 4.14 23.49 6.68
C PRO A 39 3.46 22.14 7.04
N VAL A 40 2.14 22.15 7.23
CA VAL A 40 1.33 20.95 7.52
C VAL A 40 1.41 19.90 6.40
N LEU A 41 1.65 20.32 5.15
CA LEU A 41 1.77 19.40 4.01
C LEU A 41 2.89 18.39 4.19
N ALA A 42 4.04 18.83 4.70
CA ALA A 42 5.17 17.94 4.95
C ALA A 42 4.86 16.93 6.06
N GLU A 43 4.17 17.36 7.11
CA GLU A 43 3.74 16.48 8.21
C GLU A 43 2.75 15.42 7.71
N VAL A 44 1.73 15.84 6.95
CA VAL A 44 0.73 14.94 6.36
C VAL A 44 1.38 13.93 5.41
N ALA A 45 2.23 14.39 4.48
CA ALA A 45 2.92 13.49 3.55
C ALA A 45 3.84 12.50 4.28
N LYS A 46 4.48 12.93 5.37
CA LYS A 46 5.30 12.06 6.21
C LYS A 46 4.47 11.01 6.95
N ASP A 47 3.32 11.40 7.48
CA ASP A 47 2.39 10.51 8.17
C ASP A 47 1.82 9.45 7.24
N VAL A 48 1.48 9.84 6.02
CA VAL A 48 1.07 8.89 4.97
C VAL A 48 2.23 7.97 4.59
N ALA A 49 3.47 8.46 4.48
CA ALA A 49 4.63 7.61 4.20
C ALA A 49 4.89 6.56 5.30
N MET A 50 4.69 6.93 6.57
CA MET A 50 4.72 5.99 7.69
C MET A 50 3.62 4.93 7.60
N HIS A 51 2.40 5.36 7.24
CA HIS A 51 1.28 4.45 7.03
C HIS A 51 1.56 3.47 5.90
N VAL A 52 1.99 3.94 4.74
CA VAL A 52 2.37 3.10 3.60
C VAL A 52 3.43 2.07 4.00
N ALA A 53 4.45 2.46 4.78
CA ALA A 53 5.48 1.54 5.23
C ALA A 53 4.92 0.37 6.06
N ALA A 54 3.93 0.64 6.92
CA ALA A 54 3.31 -0.33 7.82
C ALA A 54 2.19 -1.15 7.15
N ALA A 55 1.30 -0.51 6.40
CA ALA A 55 0.11 -1.10 5.81
C ALA A 55 0.36 -1.76 4.44
N ASN A 56 1.47 -1.41 3.77
CA ASN A 56 1.85 -1.96 2.47
C ASN A 56 0.70 -1.98 1.43
N PRO A 57 0.03 -0.85 1.17
CA PRO A 57 -0.99 -0.78 0.11
C PRO A 57 -0.38 -1.17 -1.24
N LEU A 58 -1.18 -1.84 -2.05
CA LEU A 58 -0.80 -2.25 -3.42
C LEU A 58 -1.17 -1.18 -4.45
N PHE A 59 -2.25 -0.44 -4.18
CA PHE A 59 -2.81 0.55 -5.11
C PHE A 59 -3.05 1.88 -4.39
N LEU A 60 -3.09 2.96 -5.16
CA LEU A 60 -3.41 4.28 -4.61
C LEU A 60 -4.90 4.39 -4.23
N ASN A 61 -5.75 3.99 -5.16
CA ASN A 61 -7.20 3.97 -5.02
C ASN A 61 -7.77 2.88 -5.95
N LYS A 62 -9.08 2.65 -5.88
CA LYS A 62 -9.79 1.67 -6.73
C LYS A 62 -9.58 1.83 -8.25
N ASP A 63 -9.32 3.05 -8.74
CA ASP A 63 -9.17 3.33 -10.17
C ASP A 63 -7.81 2.84 -10.71
N PHE A 64 -6.85 2.55 -9.82
CA PHE A 64 -5.56 1.94 -10.16
C PHE A 64 -5.58 0.42 -10.09
N VAL A 65 -6.68 -0.21 -9.71
CA VAL A 65 -6.82 -1.67 -9.67
C VAL A 65 -7.27 -2.14 -11.04
N ASP A 66 -6.44 -2.93 -11.71
CA ASP A 66 -6.76 -3.45 -13.02
C ASP A 66 -7.86 -4.53 -12.96
N HIS A 67 -8.59 -4.67 -14.08
CA HIS A 67 -9.69 -5.62 -14.18
C HIS A 67 -9.26 -7.08 -13.96
N GLU A 68 -8.05 -7.46 -14.39
CA GLU A 68 -7.56 -8.83 -14.26
C GLU A 68 -7.35 -9.20 -12.78
N THR A 69 -6.78 -8.29 -11.98
CA THR A 69 -6.64 -8.44 -10.54
C THR A 69 -8.02 -8.57 -9.88
N LEU A 70 -8.96 -7.68 -10.20
CA LEU A 70 -10.31 -7.74 -9.63
C LEU A 70 -11.07 -9.01 -9.97
N ASP A 71 -10.97 -9.49 -11.20
CA ASP A 71 -11.69 -10.68 -11.65
C ASP A 71 -11.09 -11.96 -11.04
N LYS A 72 -9.77 -12.02 -10.88
CA LYS A 72 -9.10 -13.09 -10.12
C LYS A 72 -9.58 -13.14 -8.67
N GLU A 73 -9.61 -11.99 -8.00
CA GLU A 73 -10.08 -11.91 -6.61
C GLU A 73 -11.56 -12.30 -6.50
N ARG A 74 -12.42 -11.86 -7.43
CA ARG A 74 -13.83 -12.27 -7.49
C ARG A 74 -13.98 -13.78 -7.58
N GLU A 75 -13.22 -14.42 -8.46
CA GLU A 75 -13.28 -15.88 -8.63
C GLU A 75 -12.83 -16.61 -7.37
N ILE A 76 -11.75 -16.14 -6.73
CA ILE A 76 -11.29 -16.68 -5.44
C ILE A 76 -12.41 -16.59 -4.40
N TYR A 77 -13.05 -15.43 -4.25
CA TYR A 77 -14.13 -15.26 -3.29
C TYR A 77 -15.38 -16.08 -3.63
N ARG A 78 -15.66 -16.29 -4.92
CA ARG A 78 -16.77 -17.13 -5.39
C ARG A 78 -16.55 -18.57 -4.99
N VAL A 79 -15.36 -19.12 -5.28
CA VAL A 79 -14.97 -20.49 -4.90
C VAL A 79 -15.03 -20.66 -3.38
N GLN A 80 -14.52 -19.69 -2.61
CA GLN A 80 -14.61 -19.73 -1.15
C GLN A 80 -16.06 -19.77 -0.65
N ALA A 81 -16.95 -18.91 -1.19
CA ALA A 81 -18.34 -18.86 -0.77
C ALA A 81 -19.12 -20.15 -1.12
N LEU A 82 -18.83 -20.77 -2.27
CA LEU A 82 -19.39 -22.06 -2.65
C LEU A 82 -18.92 -23.18 -1.72
N ASN A 83 -17.63 -23.20 -1.36
CA ASN A 83 -17.05 -24.18 -0.43
C ASN A 83 -17.61 -24.02 1.01
N GLU A 84 -18.09 -22.84 1.38
CA GLU A 84 -18.82 -22.59 2.64
C GLU A 84 -20.28 -23.10 2.60
N GLY A 85 -20.71 -23.76 1.52
CA GLY A 85 -22.05 -24.34 1.36
C GLY A 85 -23.17 -23.31 1.14
N LYS A 86 -22.83 -22.10 0.67
CA LYS A 86 -23.80 -21.03 0.45
C LYS A 86 -24.58 -21.26 -0.85
N PRO A 87 -25.91 -21.02 -0.87
CA PRO A 87 -26.69 -21.04 -2.10
C PRO A 87 -26.20 -19.99 -3.11
N GLU A 88 -26.18 -20.32 -4.41
CA GLU A 88 -25.69 -19.43 -5.48
C GLU A 88 -26.30 -18.02 -5.43
N LYS A 89 -27.58 -17.90 -5.08
CA LYS A 89 -28.29 -16.62 -4.96
C LYS A 89 -27.68 -15.67 -3.91
N ILE A 90 -26.93 -16.20 -2.93
CA ILE A 90 -26.26 -15.42 -1.88
C ILE A 90 -24.77 -15.22 -2.22
N VAL A 91 -24.19 -16.10 -3.02
CA VAL A 91 -22.77 -16.07 -3.40
C VAL A 91 -22.40 -14.73 -4.05
N ASP A 92 -23.17 -14.26 -5.04
CA ASP A 92 -22.85 -13.01 -5.75
C ASP A 92 -22.79 -11.80 -4.81
N LYS A 93 -23.74 -11.72 -3.86
CA LYS A 93 -23.78 -10.66 -2.85
C LYS A 93 -22.60 -10.76 -1.87
N MET A 94 -22.20 -11.98 -1.51
CA MET A 94 -21.04 -12.21 -0.64
C MET A 94 -19.73 -11.85 -1.33
N VAL A 95 -19.58 -12.23 -2.61
CA VAL A 95 -18.41 -11.90 -3.44
C VAL A 95 -18.26 -10.38 -3.52
N GLU A 96 -19.33 -9.65 -3.84
CA GLU A 96 -19.26 -8.19 -3.90
C GLU A 96 -18.83 -7.58 -2.55
N GLY A 97 -19.40 -8.06 -1.44
CA GLY A 97 -18.97 -7.62 -0.10
C GLY A 97 -17.49 -7.90 0.21
N ARG A 98 -16.97 -9.05 -0.23
CA ARG A 98 -15.56 -9.42 -0.07
C ARG A 98 -14.64 -8.58 -0.97
N VAL A 99 -15.04 -8.30 -2.20
CA VAL A 99 -14.31 -7.39 -3.11
C VAL A 99 -14.25 -5.97 -2.53
N GLN A 100 -15.36 -5.46 -2.01
CA GLN A 100 -15.36 -4.13 -1.36
C GLN A 100 -14.45 -4.10 -0.12
N LYS A 101 -14.34 -5.21 0.62
CA LYS A 101 -13.39 -5.34 1.73
C LYS A 101 -11.95 -5.38 1.23
N TYR A 102 -11.66 -6.18 0.20
CA TYR A 102 -10.35 -6.26 -0.43
C TYR A 102 -9.85 -4.88 -0.88
N LEU A 103 -10.68 -4.12 -1.59
CA LEU A 103 -10.37 -2.76 -2.01
C LEU A 103 -9.97 -1.84 -0.83
N LYS A 104 -10.66 -1.95 0.31
CA LYS A 104 -10.32 -1.20 1.53
C LYS A 104 -8.99 -1.64 2.16
N GLU A 105 -8.56 -2.86 1.91
CA GLU A 105 -7.30 -3.41 2.43
C GLU A 105 -6.13 -3.10 1.51
N VAL A 106 -6.31 -3.04 0.19
CA VAL A 106 -5.20 -2.88 -0.76
C VAL A 106 -5.02 -1.47 -1.31
N CYS A 107 -6.06 -0.63 -1.24
CA CYS A 107 -6.01 0.74 -1.75
C CYS A 107 -5.72 1.75 -0.63
N LEU A 108 -4.66 2.54 -0.80
CA LEU A 108 -4.14 3.46 0.22
C LEU A 108 -5.20 4.42 0.77
N VAL A 109 -5.98 5.08 -0.11
CA VAL A 109 -6.88 6.14 0.36
C VAL A 109 -8.09 5.60 1.13
N GLU A 110 -8.42 4.33 0.93
CA GLU A 110 -9.51 3.60 1.58
C GLU A 110 -9.08 2.92 2.90
N GLN A 111 -7.78 2.73 3.10
CA GLN A 111 -7.23 2.09 4.30
C GLN A 111 -7.53 2.88 5.58
N VAL A 112 -7.74 2.14 6.66
CA VAL A 112 -7.81 2.68 8.03
C VAL A 112 -6.42 3.17 8.43
N TRP A 113 -6.35 4.40 8.93
CA TRP A 113 -5.09 5.05 9.25
C TRP A 113 -4.44 4.43 10.49
N VAL A 114 -3.18 4.02 10.36
CA VAL A 114 -2.45 3.29 11.42
C VAL A 114 -2.25 4.09 12.71
N LYS A 115 -2.25 5.43 12.64
CA LYS A 115 -2.11 6.29 13.82
C LYS A 115 -3.43 6.59 14.50
N ASN A 116 -4.55 6.49 13.78
CA ASN A 116 -5.88 6.70 14.34
C ASN A 116 -6.93 5.86 13.59
N PRO A 117 -7.44 4.77 14.20
CA PRO A 117 -8.36 3.86 13.55
C PRO A 117 -9.77 4.44 13.31
N ASP A 118 -10.08 5.61 13.87
CA ASP A 118 -11.34 6.33 13.60
C ASP A 118 -11.35 7.04 12.24
N TYR A 119 -10.22 6.99 11.53
CA TYR A 119 -9.99 7.64 10.25
C TYR A 119 -9.55 6.66 9.19
N THR A 120 -10.07 6.85 7.98
CA THR A 120 -9.37 6.39 6.77
C THR A 120 -8.37 7.45 6.34
N ILE A 121 -7.42 7.10 5.47
CA ILE A 121 -6.50 8.07 4.86
C ILE A 121 -7.28 9.18 4.16
N THR A 122 -8.34 8.85 3.42
CA THR A 122 -9.24 9.86 2.81
C THR A 122 -9.79 10.83 3.85
N LYS A 123 -10.33 10.33 4.97
CA LYS A 123 -10.93 11.19 6.00
C LYS A 123 -9.86 12.09 6.66
N TYR A 124 -8.68 11.55 6.91
CA TYR A 124 -7.54 12.33 7.43
C TYR A 124 -7.13 13.45 6.48
N LEU A 125 -6.99 13.17 5.17
CA LEU A 125 -6.68 14.17 4.16
C LEU A 125 -7.77 15.24 4.05
N GLN A 126 -9.04 14.85 4.11
CA GLN A 126 -10.17 15.79 4.06
C GLN A 126 -10.19 16.77 5.24
N GLU A 127 -9.88 16.31 6.45
CA GLU A 127 -9.78 17.20 7.61
C GLU A 127 -8.62 18.17 7.48
N LYS A 128 -7.45 17.69 7.06
CA LYS A 128 -6.28 18.53 6.84
C LYS A 128 -6.45 19.51 5.68
N SER A 129 -7.20 19.11 4.65
CA SER A 129 -7.60 19.99 3.55
C SER A 129 -8.42 21.19 4.07
N LYS A 130 -9.36 20.96 4.99
CA LYS A 130 -10.16 22.03 5.61
C LYS A 130 -9.31 22.98 6.46
N GLU A 131 -8.33 22.45 7.19
CA GLU A 131 -7.39 23.24 7.99
C GLU A 131 -6.54 24.19 7.12
N VAL A 132 -6.09 23.70 5.96
CA VAL A 132 -5.23 24.47 5.03
C VAL A 132 -6.04 25.31 4.02
N GLY A 133 -7.34 25.02 3.88
CA GLY A 133 -8.22 25.73 2.94
C GLY A 133 -7.99 25.37 1.47
N ALA A 134 -7.40 24.20 1.19
CA ALA A 134 -7.19 23.66 -0.16
C ALA A 134 -7.21 22.12 -0.12
N GLU A 135 -7.59 21.49 -1.23
CA GLU A 135 -7.64 20.02 -1.31
C GLU A 135 -6.24 19.41 -1.25
N MET A 136 -6.06 18.46 -0.34
CA MET A 136 -4.88 17.62 -0.22
C MET A 136 -5.12 16.26 -0.88
N LYS A 137 -4.32 15.93 -1.89
CA LYS A 137 -4.45 14.68 -2.65
C LYS A 137 -3.12 13.94 -2.70
N ILE A 138 -3.13 12.66 -2.32
CA ILE A 138 -1.99 11.78 -2.59
C ILE A 138 -2.07 11.36 -4.05
N SER A 139 -1.10 11.75 -4.87
CA SER A 139 -1.10 11.44 -6.31
C SER A 139 -0.14 10.33 -6.70
N ALA A 140 0.84 10.02 -5.86
CA ALA A 140 1.71 8.86 -6.03
C ALA A 140 2.33 8.43 -4.70
N PHE A 141 2.62 7.14 -4.58
CA PHE A 141 3.52 6.62 -3.56
C PHE A 141 4.37 5.49 -4.15
N VAL A 142 5.52 5.22 -3.53
CA VAL A 142 6.28 4.00 -3.76
C VAL A 142 6.77 3.47 -2.42
N ARG A 143 6.71 2.16 -2.24
CA ARG A 143 7.29 1.43 -1.11
C ARG A 143 8.23 0.39 -1.64
N TYR A 144 9.47 0.42 -1.19
CA TYR A 144 10.46 -0.62 -1.46
C TYR A 144 10.83 -1.33 -0.17
N GLU A 145 10.86 -2.66 -0.25
CA GLU A 145 11.45 -3.50 0.78
C GLU A 145 12.68 -4.23 0.25
N ARG A 146 13.75 -4.28 1.05
CA ARG A 146 15.00 -4.94 0.70
C ARG A 146 14.76 -6.44 0.49
N GLY A 147 15.09 -6.90 -0.72
CA GLY A 147 14.95 -8.31 -1.09
C GLY A 147 13.57 -8.69 -1.65
N GLU A 148 12.63 -7.75 -1.76
CA GLU A 148 11.29 -8.01 -2.31
C GLU A 148 11.38 -8.65 -3.70
N GLY A 149 10.71 -9.77 -3.93
CA GLY A 149 10.74 -10.49 -5.21
C GLY A 149 12.09 -11.14 -5.57
N ILE A 150 13.01 -11.30 -4.61
CA ILE A 150 14.20 -12.14 -4.75
C ILE A 150 13.93 -13.45 -4.01
N GLU A 151 14.02 -14.57 -4.73
CA GLU A 151 13.96 -15.88 -4.10
C GLU A 151 15.14 -16.03 -3.13
N LYS A 152 14.82 -16.27 -1.86
CA LYS A 152 15.84 -16.47 -0.83
C LYS A 152 16.42 -17.86 -1.04
N LYS A 153 17.68 -17.94 -1.45
CA LYS A 153 18.40 -19.22 -1.46
C LYS A 153 18.42 -19.79 -0.05
N GLU A 154 17.83 -20.96 0.15
CA GLU A 154 18.04 -21.75 1.36
C GLU A 154 19.34 -22.53 1.20
N GLU A 155 20.39 -22.06 1.87
CA GLU A 155 21.66 -22.76 1.95
C GLU A 155 21.68 -23.57 3.25
N ASN A 156 21.77 -24.91 3.12
CA ASN A 156 21.92 -25.79 4.26
C ASN A 156 23.38 -25.74 4.73
N PHE A 157 23.62 -24.95 5.78
CA PHE A 157 24.94 -24.74 6.36
C PHE A 157 25.65 -26.05 6.70
N VAL A 158 24.92 -27.09 7.12
CA VAL A 158 25.50 -28.40 7.45
C VAL A 158 26.06 -29.08 6.20
N GLU A 159 25.34 -29.03 5.08
CA GLU A 159 25.80 -29.60 3.82
C GLU A 159 26.97 -28.82 3.23
N GLU A 160 26.99 -27.50 3.40
CA GLU A 160 28.10 -26.65 2.95
C GLU A 160 29.39 -26.95 3.73
N VAL A 161 29.30 -27.05 5.06
CA VAL A 161 30.42 -27.44 5.92
C VAL A 161 30.93 -28.84 5.57
N MET A 162 30.02 -29.80 5.34
CA MET A 162 30.41 -31.16 4.94
C MET A 162 31.11 -31.21 3.57
N LYS A 163 30.78 -30.32 2.64
CA LYS A 163 31.44 -30.23 1.33
C LYS A 163 32.85 -29.65 1.41
N GLN A 164 33.18 -28.86 2.43
CA GLN A 164 34.51 -28.26 2.61
C GLN A 164 35.51 -29.17 3.36
N ILE A 165 35.03 -30.24 4.00
CA ILE A 165 35.87 -31.20 4.75
C ILE A 165 36.37 -32.36 3.86
N LYS A 166 35.92 -32.45 2.60
CA LYS A 166 36.43 -33.38 1.58
C LYS A 166 37.57 -32.77 0.78
#